data_AF-A0A7C7FP34-F1
#
_entry.id   AF-A0A7C7FP34-F1
#
_cell.length_a   1.000
_cell.length_b   1.000
_cell.length_c   1.000
_cell.angle_alpha   90.00
_cell.angle_beta   90.00
_cell.angle_gamma   90.00
#
_symmetry.space_group_name_H-M   'P 1'
#
loop_
_entity.id
_entity.type
_entity.pdbx_description
1 polymer ?
#
loop_
_entity_poly.entity_id
_entity_poly.type
_entity_poly.pdbx_seq_one_letter_code
_entity_poly.pdbx_strand_id
1 'polypeptide(L)'
;MRLHLNILVICTLLCSAGVVRAQNVEFDKKNFKDDKKMFKEARKELKEGDEYFEYSRFTTALGHYIKAQKFNPENATLNYKVGKCYLRTVSKVKSIPYLEKAYKLEPGVNPEIRYLLGEAYHLNYEFDKGIVEYKAYRLNMGIDDAKESNRMMKIVNKKIEECNMGKKLVANPIRVFIDNIKAVNSPYPEYSPLISADESV
;
A
#
# COMPACT_ATOMS: atom_id res chain seq x y z
N MET A 1 -39.74 22.37 33.47
CA MET A 1 -38.45 21.65 33.43
C MET A 1 -38.48 20.27 32.76
N ARG A 2 -39.60 19.53 32.71
CA ARG A 2 -39.64 18.17 32.10
C ARG A 2 -39.77 18.13 30.57
N LEU A 3 -40.21 19.20 29.89
CA LEU A 3 -40.34 19.21 28.42
C LEU A 3 -39.01 19.43 27.67
N HIS A 4 -38.09 20.24 28.21
CA HIS A 4 -36.80 20.51 27.55
C HIS A 4 -35.82 19.33 27.62
N LEU A 5 -35.98 18.43 28.60
CA LEU A 5 -35.14 17.25 28.74
C LEU A 5 -35.43 16.19 27.65
N ASN A 6 -36.68 16.06 27.22
CA ASN A 6 -37.06 15.08 26.20
C ASN A 6 -36.66 15.51 24.77
N ILE A 7 -36.65 16.82 24.48
CA ILE A 7 -36.23 17.34 23.17
C ILE A 7 -34.71 17.16 22.98
N LEU A 8 -33.92 17.30 24.05
CA LEU A 8 -32.47 17.10 24.00
C LEU A 8 -32.08 15.64 23.73
N VAL A 9 -32.83 14.68 24.31
CA VAL A 9 -32.60 13.24 24.14
C VAL A 9 -32.99 12.75 22.74
N ILE A 10 -34.02 13.35 22.13
CA ILE A 10 -34.43 13.01 20.76
C ILE A 10 -33.42 13.55 19.72
N CYS A 11 -32.81 14.71 19.96
CA CYS A 11 -31.77 15.25 19.08
C CYS A 11 -30.45 14.45 19.14
N THR A 12 -30.10 13.82 20.26
CA THR A 12 -28.89 12.98 20.35
C THR A 12 -29.00 11.65 19.62
N LEU A 13 -30.21 11.19 19.29
CA LEU A 13 -30.45 9.93 18.55
C LEU A 13 -30.44 10.08 17.03
N LEU A 14 -30.40 11.30 16.49
CA LEU A 14 -30.47 11.58 15.04
C LEU A 14 -29.10 11.84 14.37
N CYS A 15 -28.00 11.80 15.12
CA CYS A 15 -26.64 12.01 14.59
C CYS A 15 -25.79 10.73 14.49
N SER A 16 -26.37 9.55 14.60
CA SER A 16 -25.72 8.35 14.05
C SER A 16 -26.02 8.28 12.55
N ALA A 17 -25.51 9.24 11.78
CA ALA A 17 -25.38 9.07 10.35
C ALA A 17 -24.53 7.82 10.16
N GLY A 18 -25.18 6.72 9.77
CA GLY A 18 -24.52 5.44 9.59
C GLY A 18 -23.36 5.64 8.64
N VAL A 19 -22.13 5.50 9.13
CA VAL A 19 -20.97 5.36 8.26
C VAL A 19 -21.22 4.07 7.51
N VAL A 20 -21.73 4.16 6.28
CA VAL A 20 -21.83 3.04 5.36
C VAL A 20 -20.40 2.56 5.17
N ARG A 21 -20.04 1.48 5.88
CA ARG A 21 -18.75 0.84 5.73
C ARG A 21 -18.75 0.27 4.32
N ALA A 22 -17.93 0.84 3.44
CA ALA A 22 -17.71 0.26 2.12
C ALA A 22 -17.36 -1.23 2.32
N GLN A 23 -18.14 -2.10 1.68
CA GLN A 23 -17.97 -3.55 1.75
C GLN A 23 -17.09 -3.98 0.59
N ASN A 24 -16.28 -5.03 0.80
CA ASN A 24 -15.49 -5.60 -0.28
C ASN A 24 -16.42 -6.12 -1.39
N VAL A 25 -16.21 -5.65 -2.62
CA VAL A 25 -16.92 -6.07 -3.82
C VAL A 25 -15.99 -6.90 -4.69
N GLU A 26 -16.25 -8.20 -4.75
CA GLU A 26 -15.48 -9.10 -5.59
C GLU A 26 -15.72 -8.87 -7.08
N PHE A 27 -14.72 -9.18 -7.91
CA PHE A 27 -14.81 -9.20 -9.39
C PHE A 27 -15.65 -10.40 -9.89
N ASP A 28 -16.82 -10.57 -9.31
CA ASP A 28 -17.83 -11.56 -9.67
C ASP A 28 -18.90 -10.90 -10.53
N LYS A 29 -19.27 -11.55 -11.63
CA LYS A 29 -20.30 -11.08 -12.56
C LYS A 29 -21.64 -10.78 -11.85
N LYS A 30 -21.96 -11.48 -10.76
CA LYS A 30 -23.19 -11.26 -9.99
C LYS A 30 -23.28 -9.86 -9.37
N ASN A 31 -22.14 -9.21 -9.14
CA ASN A 31 -22.04 -7.86 -8.57
C ASN A 31 -22.19 -6.76 -9.63
N PHE A 32 -22.14 -7.09 -10.93
CA PHE A 32 -22.11 -6.12 -12.04
C PHE A 32 -23.08 -6.53 -13.16
N LYS A 33 -24.38 -6.60 -12.83
CA LYS A 33 -25.42 -7.09 -13.76
C LYS A 33 -25.73 -6.11 -14.89
N ASP A 34 -25.60 -4.81 -14.62
CA ASP A 34 -26.00 -3.74 -15.54
C ASP A 34 -24.86 -3.34 -16.50
N ASP A 35 -23.61 -3.55 -16.10
CA ASP A 35 -22.42 -3.10 -16.85
C ASP A 35 -21.61 -4.26 -17.46
N LYS A 36 -22.28 -5.25 -18.07
CA LYS A 36 -21.64 -6.50 -18.52
C LYS A 36 -20.42 -6.29 -19.43
N LYS A 37 -20.46 -5.28 -20.32
CA LYS A 37 -19.34 -4.97 -21.23
C LYS A 37 -18.14 -4.41 -20.45
N MET A 38 -18.38 -3.39 -19.63
CA MET A 38 -17.33 -2.77 -18.82
C MET A 38 -16.76 -3.74 -17.79
N PHE A 39 -17.60 -4.60 -17.19
CA PHE A 39 -17.15 -5.69 -16.34
C PHE A 39 -16.21 -6.64 -17.08
N LYS A 40 -16.55 -7.04 -18.31
CA LYS A 40 -15.70 -7.93 -19.12
C LYS A 40 -14.35 -7.29 -19.43
N GLU A 41 -14.34 -6.01 -19.78
CA GLU A 41 -13.11 -5.24 -20.04
C GLU A 41 -12.26 -5.09 -18.77
N ALA A 42 -12.86 -4.67 -17.65
CA ALA A 42 -12.17 -4.53 -16.38
C ALA A 42 -11.61 -5.86 -15.85
N ARG A 43 -12.37 -6.96 -16.02
CA ARG A 43 -11.92 -8.31 -15.64
C ARG A 43 -10.77 -8.79 -16.54
N LYS A 44 -10.76 -8.40 -17.81
CA LYS A 44 -9.63 -8.68 -18.71
C LYS A 44 -8.37 -7.95 -18.23
N GLU A 45 -8.48 -6.66 -17.95
CA GLU A 45 -7.36 -5.86 -17.41
C GLU A 45 -6.88 -6.39 -16.06
N LEU A 46 -7.80 -6.81 -15.17
CA LEU A 46 -7.43 -7.49 -13.92
C LEU A 46 -6.58 -8.74 -14.18
N LYS A 47 -7.00 -9.59 -15.13
CA LYS A 47 -6.27 -10.81 -15.48
C LYS A 47 -4.89 -10.53 -16.09
N GLU A 48 -4.79 -9.58 -17.01
CA GLU A 48 -3.50 -9.18 -17.59
C GLU A 48 -2.58 -8.61 -16.50
N GLY A 49 -3.13 -7.80 -15.59
CA GLY A 49 -2.40 -7.30 -14.42
C GLY A 49 -1.88 -8.43 -13.53
N ASP A 50 -2.71 -9.44 -13.25
CA ASP A 50 -2.34 -10.63 -12.48
C ASP A 50 -1.18 -11.39 -13.15
N GLU A 51 -1.27 -11.63 -14.46
CA GLU A 51 -0.19 -12.29 -15.21
C GLU A 51 1.15 -11.55 -15.07
N TYR A 52 1.17 -10.23 -15.26
CA TYR A 52 2.40 -9.45 -15.07
C TYR A 52 2.87 -9.39 -13.61
N PHE A 53 1.94 -9.41 -12.66
CA PHE A 53 2.25 -9.38 -11.24
C PHE A 53 2.95 -10.66 -10.77
N GLU A 54 2.50 -11.83 -11.24
CA GLU A 54 3.15 -13.12 -10.96
C GLU A 54 4.62 -13.13 -11.43
N TYR A 55 4.91 -12.51 -12.58
CA TYR A 55 6.28 -12.33 -13.07
C TYR A 55 7.02 -11.12 -12.47
N SER A 56 6.51 -10.53 -11.38
CA SER A 56 7.08 -9.34 -10.71
C SER A 56 7.29 -8.13 -11.64
N ARG A 57 6.56 -8.05 -12.76
CA ARG A 57 6.57 -6.91 -13.68
C ARG A 57 5.63 -5.81 -13.19
N PHE A 58 5.94 -5.27 -12.00
CA PHE A 58 5.05 -4.39 -11.24
C PHE A 58 4.63 -3.12 -11.97
N THR A 59 5.50 -2.51 -12.78
CA THR A 59 5.15 -1.31 -13.56
C THR A 59 4.06 -1.62 -14.60
N THR A 60 4.20 -2.76 -15.31
CA THR A 60 3.21 -3.19 -16.30
C THR A 60 1.92 -3.64 -15.63
N ALA A 61 2.03 -4.45 -14.57
CA ALA A 61 0.89 -4.90 -13.77
C ALA A 61 0.07 -3.71 -13.24
N LEU A 62 0.74 -2.68 -12.71
CA LEU A 62 0.11 -1.46 -12.24
C LEU A 62 -0.70 -0.76 -13.33
N GLY A 63 -0.19 -0.68 -14.56
CA GLY A 63 -0.91 -0.07 -15.68
C GLY A 63 -2.25 -0.75 -15.96
N HIS A 64 -2.27 -2.08 -15.94
CA HIS A 64 -3.50 -2.88 -16.08
C HIS A 64 -4.42 -2.75 -14.87
N TYR A 65 -3.87 -2.87 -13.66
CA TYR A 65 -4.65 -2.75 -12.43
C TYR A 65 -5.32 -1.39 -12.28
N ILE A 66 -4.69 -0.28 -12.67
CA ILE A 66 -5.32 1.03 -12.62
C ILE A 66 -6.55 1.12 -13.54
N LYS A 67 -6.55 0.43 -14.68
CA LYS A 67 -7.74 0.36 -15.55
C LYS A 67 -8.85 -0.47 -14.89
N ALA A 68 -8.53 -1.62 -14.31
CA ALA A 68 -9.49 -2.42 -13.56
C ALA A 68 -10.06 -1.65 -12.34
N GLN A 69 -9.21 -0.89 -11.67
CA GLN A 69 -9.54 -0.10 -10.47
C GLN A 69 -10.52 1.03 -10.74
N LYS A 70 -10.53 1.58 -11.96
CA LYS A 70 -11.55 2.57 -12.39
C LYS A 70 -12.96 1.99 -12.38
N PHE A 71 -13.09 0.68 -12.59
CA PHE A 71 -14.38 -0.01 -12.64
C PHE A 71 -14.83 -0.49 -11.26
N ASN A 72 -13.93 -1.10 -10.48
CA ASN A 72 -14.26 -1.60 -9.15
C ASN A 72 -13.19 -1.19 -8.12
N PRO A 73 -13.29 0.03 -7.57
CA PRO A 73 -12.36 0.52 -6.55
C PRO A 73 -12.62 -0.09 -5.15
N GLU A 74 -13.72 -0.82 -4.95
CA GLU A 74 -14.11 -1.45 -3.68
C GLU A 74 -13.69 -2.92 -3.60
N ASN A 75 -12.64 -3.34 -4.31
CA ASN A 75 -12.10 -4.69 -4.20
C ASN A 75 -10.82 -4.72 -3.34
N ALA A 76 -10.83 -5.44 -2.22
CA ALA A 76 -9.70 -5.49 -1.30
C ALA A 76 -8.44 -6.06 -1.97
N THR A 77 -8.56 -7.17 -2.70
CA THR A 77 -7.45 -7.84 -3.39
C THR A 77 -6.79 -6.96 -4.44
N LEU A 78 -7.58 -6.27 -5.27
CA LEU A 78 -7.07 -5.34 -6.28
C LEU A 78 -6.38 -4.14 -5.62
N ASN A 79 -6.97 -3.56 -4.57
CA ASN A 79 -6.34 -2.48 -3.81
C ASN A 79 -4.99 -2.93 -3.21
N TYR A 80 -4.91 -4.14 -2.65
CA TYR A 80 -3.65 -4.72 -2.17
C TYR A 80 -2.61 -4.84 -3.29
N LYS A 81 -2.99 -5.40 -4.44
CA LYS A 81 -2.11 -5.57 -5.61
C LYS A 81 -1.62 -4.24 -6.17
N VAL A 82 -2.50 -3.24 -6.30
CA VAL A 82 -2.13 -1.87 -6.70
C VAL A 82 -1.14 -1.26 -5.71
N GLY A 83 -1.43 -1.36 -4.40
CA GLY A 83 -0.55 -0.87 -3.35
C GLY A 83 0.84 -1.51 -3.38
N LYS A 84 0.91 -2.84 -3.51
CA LYS A 84 2.16 -3.59 -3.64
C LYS A 84 2.93 -3.19 -4.91
N CYS A 85 2.24 -3.00 -6.04
CA CYS A 85 2.88 -2.50 -7.26
C CYS A 85 3.47 -1.09 -7.07
N TYR A 86 2.75 -0.18 -6.42
CA TYR A 86 3.29 1.16 -6.13
C TYR A 86 4.55 1.09 -5.26
N LEU A 87 4.57 0.25 -4.21
CA LEU A 87 5.77 0.06 -3.37
C LEU A 87 6.98 -0.48 -4.15
N ARG A 88 6.74 -1.25 -5.21
CA ARG A 88 7.80 -1.83 -6.05
C ARG A 88 8.14 -0.98 -7.28
N THR A 89 7.55 0.21 -7.42
CA THR A 89 7.82 1.15 -8.52
C THR A 89 8.32 2.50 -8.01
N VAL A 90 8.40 3.50 -8.88
CA VAL A 90 8.95 4.83 -8.54
C VAL A 90 8.06 5.56 -7.53
N SER A 91 6.74 5.50 -7.70
CA SER A 91 5.77 6.27 -6.89
C SER A 91 5.35 5.55 -5.59
N LYS A 92 6.32 5.19 -4.74
CA LYS A 92 6.07 4.34 -3.55
C LYS A 92 5.02 4.90 -2.60
N VAL A 93 5.03 6.20 -2.35
CA VAL A 93 4.07 6.87 -1.44
C VAL A 93 2.62 6.71 -1.91
N LYS A 94 2.37 6.57 -3.23
CA LYS A 94 1.02 6.34 -3.76
C LYS A 94 0.41 5.01 -3.31
N SER A 95 1.20 4.10 -2.75
CA SER A 95 0.70 2.83 -2.22
C SER A 95 -0.22 2.98 -1.00
N ILE A 96 0.02 3.99 -0.14
CA ILE A 96 -0.67 4.17 1.15
C ILE A 96 -2.20 4.11 1.00
N PRO A 97 -2.85 4.95 0.18
CA PRO A 97 -4.32 4.95 0.11
C PRO A 97 -4.90 3.61 -0.38
N TYR A 98 -4.19 2.89 -1.24
CA TYR A 98 -4.65 1.58 -1.72
C TYR A 98 -4.46 0.50 -0.67
N LEU A 99 -3.32 0.46 0.03
CA LEU A 99 -3.08 -0.51 1.10
C LEU A 99 -4.02 -0.26 2.29
N GLU A 100 -4.26 1.00 2.66
CA GLU A 100 -5.23 1.37 3.71
C GLU A 100 -6.64 0.92 3.32
N LYS A 101 -7.04 1.15 2.07
CA LYS A 101 -8.33 0.72 1.57
C LYS A 101 -8.46 -0.80 1.55
N ALA A 102 -7.45 -1.51 1.07
CA ALA A 102 -7.42 -2.98 1.09
C ALA A 102 -7.61 -3.51 2.51
N TYR A 103 -6.84 -3.01 3.48
CA TYR A 103 -6.92 -3.41 4.87
C TYR A 103 -8.26 -3.06 5.52
N LYS A 104 -8.83 -1.89 5.19
CA LYS A 104 -10.14 -1.46 5.70
C LYS A 104 -11.29 -2.34 5.19
N LEU A 105 -11.24 -2.71 3.91
CA LEU A 105 -12.23 -3.58 3.26
C LEU A 105 -12.13 -5.01 3.80
N GLU A 106 -10.91 -5.53 3.89
CA GLU A 106 -10.65 -6.89 4.33
C GLU A 106 -9.31 -6.96 5.08
N PRO A 107 -9.31 -6.93 6.43
CA PRO A 107 -8.08 -6.95 7.22
C PRO A 107 -7.21 -8.20 6.99
N GLY A 108 -7.81 -9.29 6.50
CA GLY A 108 -7.17 -10.57 6.19
C GLY A 108 -6.84 -10.78 4.71
N VAL A 109 -6.98 -9.75 3.85
CA VAL A 109 -6.79 -9.84 2.39
C VAL A 109 -5.44 -10.46 2.00
N ASN A 110 -4.40 -10.17 2.79
CA ASN A 110 -3.09 -10.79 2.64
C ASN A 110 -2.34 -10.76 3.97
N PRO A 111 -1.63 -11.84 4.38
CA PRO A 111 -0.83 -11.85 5.60
C PRO A 111 0.24 -10.73 5.66
N GLU A 112 0.76 -10.29 4.52
CA GLU A 112 1.77 -9.23 4.42
C GLU A 112 1.20 -7.81 4.52
N ILE A 113 -0.12 -7.61 4.53
CA ILE A 113 -0.74 -6.27 4.36
C ILE A 113 -0.20 -5.24 5.35
N ARG A 114 -0.05 -5.62 6.63
CA ARG A 114 0.49 -4.72 7.66
C ARG A 114 1.98 -4.47 7.50
N TYR A 115 2.74 -5.46 7.03
CA TYR A 115 4.15 -5.23 6.70
C TYR A 115 4.29 -4.19 5.58
N LEU A 116 3.46 -4.28 4.55
CA LEU A 116 3.46 -3.33 3.43
C LEU A 116 2.96 -1.94 3.85
N LEU A 117 1.95 -1.84 4.71
CA LEU A 117 1.54 -0.56 5.30
C LEU A 117 2.69 0.07 6.11
N GLY A 118 3.38 -0.75 6.92
CA GLY A 118 4.59 -0.33 7.63
C GLY A 118 5.65 0.25 6.69
N GLU A 119 5.92 -0.45 5.58
CA GLU A 119 6.85 -0.01 4.52
C GLU A 119 6.40 1.30 3.86
N ALA A 120 5.12 1.42 3.54
CA ALA A 120 4.55 2.60 2.91
C ALA A 120 4.66 3.85 3.80
N TYR A 121 4.27 3.73 5.07
CA TYR A 121 4.38 4.83 6.03
C TYR A 121 5.83 5.19 6.35
N HIS A 122 6.70 4.19 6.49
CA HIS A 122 8.14 4.41 6.70
C HIS A 122 8.73 5.24 5.56
N LEU A 123 8.46 4.87 4.30
CA LEU A 123 8.95 5.60 3.12
C LEU A 123 8.35 7.00 2.98
N ASN A 124 7.20 7.26 3.61
CA ASN A 124 6.55 8.56 3.66
C ASN A 124 6.91 9.37 4.92
N TYR A 125 7.94 8.96 5.67
CA TYR A 125 8.38 9.61 6.92
C TYR A 125 7.32 9.61 8.04
N GLU A 126 6.24 8.84 7.88
CA GLU A 126 5.20 8.62 8.90
C GLU A 126 5.65 7.50 9.86
N PHE A 127 6.83 7.67 10.45
CA PHE A 127 7.55 6.62 11.18
C PHE A 127 6.73 5.99 12.31
N ASP A 128 5.95 6.78 13.04
CA ASP A 128 5.13 6.27 14.14
C ASP A 128 4.04 5.31 13.64
N LYS A 129 3.37 5.65 12.54
CA LYS A 129 2.41 4.73 11.89
C LYS A 129 3.13 3.48 11.38
N GLY A 130 4.29 3.65 10.76
CA GLY A 130 5.13 2.54 10.29
C GLY A 130 5.47 1.56 11.40
N ILE A 131 5.91 2.06 12.56
CA ILE A 131 6.23 1.25 13.75
C ILE A 131 5.01 0.49 14.27
N VAL A 132 3.82 1.12 14.30
CA VAL A 132 2.57 0.47 14.73
C VAL A 132 2.27 -0.73 13.83
N GLU A 133 2.32 -0.54 12.51
CA GLU A 133 2.00 -1.60 11.54
C GLU A 133 3.03 -2.73 11.55
N TYR A 134 4.32 -2.41 11.65
CA TYR A 134 5.37 -3.43 11.80
C TYR A 134 5.21 -4.26 13.07
N LYS A 135 4.88 -3.63 14.20
CA LYS A 135 4.61 -4.35 15.45
C LYS A 135 3.37 -5.25 15.30
N ALA A 136 2.32 -4.78 14.65
CA ALA A 136 1.10 -5.55 14.41
C ALA A 136 1.35 -6.76 13.49
N TYR A 137 2.17 -6.60 12.45
CA TYR A 137 2.62 -7.69 11.58
C TYR A 137 3.45 -8.73 12.37
N ARG A 138 4.43 -8.29 13.15
CA ARG A 138 5.26 -9.18 13.99
C ARG A 138 4.45 -10.09 14.90
N LEU A 139 3.31 -9.62 15.39
CA LEU A 139 2.42 -10.39 16.27
C LEU A 139 1.51 -11.37 15.51
N ASN A 140 1.28 -11.17 14.20
CA ASN A 140 0.24 -11.87 13.43
C ASN A 140 0.71 -12.31 12.02
N MET A 141 2.02 -12.52 11.83
CA MET A 141 2.63 -12.80 10.53
C MET A 141 2.29 -14.19 9.96
N GLY A 142 1.75 -15.10 10.77
CA GLY A 142 1.21 -16.39 10.30
C GLY A 142 2.26 -17.29 9.62
N ILE A 143 3.52 -17.25 10.07
CA ILE A 143 4.60 -18.09 9.55
C ILE A 143 4.83 -19.26 10.51
N ASP A 144 4.45 -20.46 10.08
CA ASP A 144 4.56 -21.68 10.89
C ASP A 144 6.00 -22.20 10.99
N ASP A 145 6.79 -22.03 9.92
CA ASP A 145 8.20 -22.42 9.94
C ASP A 145 8.99 -21.52 10.89
N ALA A 146 9.53 -22.11 11.96
CA ALA A 146 10.23 -21.37 13.00
C ALA A 146 11.47 -20.65 12.49
N LYS A 147 12.17 -21.19 11.49
CA LYS A 147 13.38 -20.58 10.93
C LYS A 147 13.03 -19.33 10.12
N GLU A 148 12.01 -19.41 9.27
CA GLU A 148 11.51 -18.28 8.49
C GLU A 148 10.85 -17.23 9.39
N SER A 149 10.09 -17.65 10.41
CA SER A 149 9.53 -16.75 11.42
C SER A 149 10.64 -15.95 12.13
N ASN A 150 11.71 -16.63 12.58
CA ASN A 150 12.87 -15.97 13.18
C ASN A 150 13.58 -15.00 12.21
N ARG A 151 13.72 -15.37 10.94
CA ARG A 151 14.30 -14.51 9.91
C ARG A 151 13.45 -13.25 9.72
N MET A 152 12.15 -13.42 9.56
CA MET A 152 11.23 -12.31 9.33
C MET A 152 11.13 -11.41 10.56
N MET A 153 11.16 -11.95 11.78
CA MET A 153 11.25 -11.15 13.01
C MET A 153 12.48 -10.24 13.02
N LYS A 154 13.65 -10.72 12.59
CA LYS A 154 14.86 -9.88 12.49
C LYS A 154 14.68 -8.75 11.47
N ILE A 155 14.06 -9.04 10.32
CA ILE A 155 13.76 -8.02 9.29
C ILE A 155 12.84 -6.94 9.86
N VAL A 156 11.75 -7.35 10.51
CA VAL A 156 10.76 -6.42 11.07
C VAL A 156 11.34 -5.57 12.21
N ASN A 157 12.15 -6.17 13.09
CA ASN A 157 12.83 -5.44 14.16
C ASN A 157 13.78 -4.39 13.58
N LYS A 158 14.58 -4.75 12.56
CA LYS A 158 15.43 -3.80 11.85
C LYS A 158 14.62 -2.65 11.25
N LYS A 159 13.46 -2.93 10.63
CA LYS A 159 12.59 -1.89 10.08
C LYS A 159 12.05 -0.92 11.13
N ILE A 160 11.72 -1.42 12.32
CA ILE A 160 11.32 -0.59 13.47
C ILE A 160 12.50 0.27 13.96
N GLU A 161 13.71 -0.28 14.02
CA GLU A 161 14.92 0.48 14.36
C GLU A 161 15.22 1.57 13.33
N GLU A 162 15.11 1.26 12.03
CA GLU A 162 15.25 2.22 10.93
C GLU A 162 14.23 3.37 11.07
N CYS A 163 12.96 3.08 11.39
CA CYS A 163 11.96 4.11 11.66
C CYS A 163 12.36 5.00 12.85
N ASN A 164 12.79 4.40 13.96
CA ASN A 164 13.23 5.14 15.15
C ASN A 164 14.45 6.02 14.85
N MET A 165 15.38 5.53 14.04
CA MET A 165 16.53 6.30 13.59
C MET A 165 16.11 7.44 12.65
N GLY A 166 15.19 7.16 11.71
CA GLY A 166 14.59 8.15 10.83
C GLY A 166 13.97 9.31 11.59
N LYS A 167 13.22 9.04 12.67
CA LYS A 167 12.71 10.09 13.57
C LYS A 167 13.82 10.97 14.13
N LYS A 168 14.92 10.38 14.60
CA LYS A 168 16.06 11.14 15.17
C LYS A 168 16.76 12.00 14.12
N LEU A 169 16.97 11.45 12.92
CA LEU A 169 17.65 12.13 11.81
C LEU A 169 16.80 13.25 11.21
N VAL A 170 15.48 13.08 11.12
CA VAL A 170 14.58 14.16 10.69
C VAL A 170 14.51 15.27 11.73
N ALA A 171 14.46 14.92 13.03
CA ALA A 171 14.46 15.92 14.10
C ALA A 171 15.80 16.66 14.21
N ASN A 172 16.92 15.98 13.93
CA ASN A 172 18.27 16.54 14.01
C ASN A 172 19.02 16.26 12.69
N PRO A 173 18.73 17.03 11.62
CA PRO A 173 19.33 16.80 10.32
C PRO A 173 20.84 17.05 10.38
N ILE A 174 21.61 16.08 9.89
CA ILE A 174 23.05 16.26 9.71
C ILE A 174 23.23 17.19 8.51
N ARG A 175 23.93 18.30 8.71
CA ARG A 175 24.29 19.20 7.61
C ARG A 175 25.27 18.47 6.69
N VAL A 176 24.83 18.18 5.48
CA VAL A 176 25.65 17.63 4.40
C VAL A 176 25.78 18.65 3.29
N PHE A 177 26.97 18.74 2.70
CA PHE A 177 27.21 19.51 1.50
C PHE A 177 27.14 18.54 0.32
N ILE A 178 26.24 18.80 -0.64
CA ILE A 178 26.11 18.01 -1.87
C ILE A 178 26.56 18.92 -3.00
N ASP A 179 27.78 18.72 -3.46
CA ASP A 179 28.32 19.41 -4.63
C ASP A 179 28.05 18.57 -5.87
N ASN A 180 27.17 19.06 -6.74
CA ASN A 180 26.91 18.41 -8.01
C ASN A 180 28.09 18.67 -8.97
N ILE A 181 28.80 17.59 -9.32
CA ILE A 181 29.84 17.61 -10.33
C ILE A 181 29.19 17.44 -11.71
N LYS A 182 29.06 18.52 -12.48
CA LYS A 182 28.42 18.53 -13.81
C LYS A 182 29.01 17.55 -14.83
N ALA A 183 30.28 17.19 -14.66
CA ALA A 183 30.96 16.23 -15.53
C ALA A 183 30.55 14.77 -15.27
N VAL A 184 29.98 14.50 -14.09
CA VAL A 184 29.63 13.15 -13.63
C VAL A 184 28.12 12.96 -13.59
N ASN A 185 27.38 13.94 -13.04
CA ASN A 185 25.93 13.80 -12.84
C ASN A 185 25.14 14.33 -14.04
N SER A 186 24.36 13.45 -14.65
CA SER A 186 23.34 13.69 -15.66
C SER A 186 22.00 14.06 -14.99
N PRO A 187 21.02 14.59 -15.75
CA PRO A 187 19.67 14.82 -15.24
C PRO A 187 18.86 13.52 -15.04
N TYR A 188 19.40 12.36 -15.43
CA TYR A 188 18.75 11.07 -15.31
C TYR A 188 19.27 10.30 -14.09
N PRO A 189 18.51 9.31 -13.58
CA PRO A 189 18.99 8.52 -12.45
C PRO A 189 20.13 7.57 -12.85
N GLU A 190 21.26 7.68 -12.17
CA GLU A 190 22.51 6.95 -12.44
C GLU A 190 22.69 5.69 -11.58
N TYR A 191 21.58 5.07 -11.15
CA TYR A 191 21.63 3.89 -10.29
C TYR A 191 21.61 2.55 -11.07
N SER A 192 21.52 2.61 -12.40
CA SER A 192 21.44 1.41 -13.25
C SER A 192 22.56 1.46 -14.30
N PRO A 193 23.73 0.87 -14.04
CA PRO A 193 24.80 0.83 -15.02
C PRO A 193 24.29 0.09 -16.26
N LEU A 194 24.37 0.75 -17.42
CA LEU A 194 24.13 0.10 -18.70
C LEU A 194 25.46 -0.53 -19.12
N ILE A 195 25.64 -1.82 -18.86
CA ILE A 195 26.79 -2.57 -19.37
C ILE A 195 26.36 -3.17 -20.69
N SER A 196 26.87 -2.65 -21.81
CA SER A 196 26.73 -3.34 -23.10
C SER A 196 27.60 -4.60 -23.09
N ALA A 197 27.24 -5.60 -23.90
CA ALA A 197 28.00 -6.85 -23.97
C ALA A 197 29.46 -6.66 -24.44
N ASP A 198 29.76 -5.53 -25.07
CA ASP A 198 31.09 -5.11 -25.53
C ASP A 198 31.73 -4.01 -24.67
N GLU A 199 31.15 -3.69 -23.51
CA GLU A 199 31.66 -2.67 -22.56
C GLU A 199 31.92 -1.28 -23.18
N SER A 200 31.19 -0.93 -24.26
CA SER A 200 31.38 0.30 -25.03
C SER A 200 30.61 1.52 -24.53
N VAL A 201 29.89 1.39 -23.41
CA VAL A 201 29.07 2.46 -22.81
C VAL A 201 29.86 3.27 -21.79
#